data_AF-A0A352WX04-F1
#
_entry.id   AF-A0A352WX04-F1
#
_cell.length_a   1.000
_cell.length_b   1.000
_cell.length_c   1.000
_cell.angle_alpha   90.00
_cell.angle_beta   90.00
_cell.angle_gamma   90.00
#
_symmetry.space_group_name_H-M   'P 1'
#
loop_
_entity.id
_entity.type
_entity.pdbx_description
1 polymer ?
#
loop_
_entity_poly.entity_id
_entity_poly.type
_entity_poly.pdbx_seq_one_letter_code
_entity_poly.pdbx_strand_id
1 'polypeptide(L)'
;MDILPGSKQYRMLENALASSDVQWKIALHHHPVYVSSGYYNLVEQKTFTGDPNTTQLRSLYETYGVDLVFNGHIHNYERTMPIYQGQIDTEKGVTYITTGGGGGKLDEAAISRTWFMAETKSRHHYIKIKIWDNTLSLEAIDSTGLAFDRREKVKDRTWLTTPLIECDSFSFMEKTKVIVRNPNPNSTLVVQANGTYQLTTSEEMQVTLNETTILTAFVKNNAGVESRPSTRTFSKLTLMPAQKKARKTKIKAEYYEGFYTVLPDFDKLKPLKTFMTDTLSLDVIQPRVENHWAARFQGKFTVPETKIYRFLLESYDGSRLLVDGK
;
A
#
# COMPACT_ATOMS: atom_id res chain seq x y z
N MET A 1 8.23 0.24 7.59
CA MET A 1 7.86 1.35 6.67
C MET A 1 6.34 1.44 6.54
N ASP A 2 5.68 2.52 7.02
CA ASP A 2 4.20 2.63 7.00
C ASP A 2 3.72 3.20 5.65
N ILE A 3 3.13 2.34 4.84
CA ILE A 3 2.54 2.64 3.51
C ILE A 3 1.02 2.40 3.49
N LEU A 4 0.37 2.36 4.64
CA LEU A 4 -1.09 2.28 4.71
C LEU A 4 -1.69 3.65 4.36
N PRO A 5 -2.96 3.69 3.86
CA PRO A 5 -3.61 4.95 3.54
C PRO A 5 -3.58 5.94 4.71
N GLY A 6 -3.18 7.17 4.44
CA GLY A 6 -3.09 8.24 5.45
C GLY A 6 -1.79 8.26 6.25
N SER A 7 -0.90 7.28 6.05
CA SER A 7 0.48 7.37 6.54
C SER A 7 1.24 8.52 5.86
N LYS A 8 2.31 8.99 6.50
CA LYS A 8 3.17 10.05 5.94
C LYS A 8 3.67 9.67 4.55
N GLN A 9 4.17 8.45 4.39
CA GLN A 9 4.76 8.03 3.12
C GLN A 9 3.72 7.76 2.04
N TYR A 10 2.57 7.18 2.38
CA TYR A 10 1.47 7.04 1.44
C TYR A 10 1.04 8.40 0.89
N ARG A 11 0.85 9.40 1.77
CA ARG A 11 0.51 10.76 1.34
C ARG A 11 1.59 11.41 0.48
N MET A 12 2.87 11.19 0.79
CA MET A 12 3.97 11.68 -0.06
C MET A 12 3.91 11.08 -1.46
N LEU A 13 3.69 9.76 -1.57
CA LEU A 13 3.55 9.07 -2.86
C LEU A 13 2.30 9.52 -3.61
N GLU A 14 1.16 9.60 -2.92
CA GLU A 14 -0.10 10.08 -3.48
C GLU A 14 0.04 11.50 -4.04
N ASN A 15 0.61 12.43 -3.26
CA ASN A 15 0.83 13.81 -3.69
C ASN A 15 1.77 13.87 -4.91
N ALA A 16 2.84 13.09 -4.94
CA ALA A 16 3.75 13.01 -6.08
C ALA A 16 3.03 12.50 -7.34
N LEU A 17 2.18 11.49 -7.21
CA LEU A 17 1.41 10.95 -8.33
C LEU A 17 0.30 11.90 -8.81
N ALA A 18 -0.36 12.61 -7.89
CA ALA A 18 -1.46 13.53 -8.19
C ALA A 18 -1.00 14.86 -8.78
N SER A 19 0.18 15.35 -8.37
CA SER A 19 0.76 16.60 -8.90
C SER A 19 1.47 16.41 -10.25
N SER A 20 1.74 15.17 -10.64
CA SER A 20 2.45 14.86 -11.87
C SER A 20 1.50 14.70 -13.04
N ASP A 21 1.71 15.49 -14.09
CA ASP A 21 0.98 15.42 -15.35
C ASP A 21 1.78 14.67 -16.45
N VAL A 22 3.01 14.25 -16.15
CA VAL A 22 3.90 13.55 -17.09
C VAL A 22 3.27 12.30 -17.72
N GLN A 23 3.73 11.99 -18.94
CA GLN A 23 3.15 10.94 -19.77
C GLN A 23 3.31 9.53 -19.21
N TRP A 24 4.49 9.22 -18.67
CA TRP A 24 4.86 7.91 -18.16
C TRP A 24 5.10 7.97 -16.66
N LYS A 25 4.28 7.25 -15.89
CA LYS A 25 4.45 7.13 -14.44
C LYS A 25 4.94 5.73 -14.09
N ILE A 26 6.11 5.65 -13.47
CA ILE A 26 6.76 4.39 -13.10
C ILE A 26 7.04 4.41 -11.59
N ALA A 27 6.59 3.38 -10.88
CA ALA A 27 6.85 3.21 -9.45
C ALA A 27 7.86 2.07 -9.21
N LEU A 28 8.62 2.16 -8.12
CA LEU A 28 9.59 1.16 -7.69
C LEU A 28 9.45 0.92 -6.19
N HIS A 29 9.37 -0.35 -5.77
CA HIS A 29 9.44 -0.76 -4.36
C HIS A 29 9.89 -2.21 -4.26
N HIS A 30 10.36 -2.68 -3.09
CA HIS A 30 11.01 -3.99 -3.02
C HIS A 30 10.04 -5.19 -3.14
N HIS A 31 8.96 -5.22 -2.35
CA HIS A 31 8.03 -6.37 -2.30
C HIS A 31 6.96 -6.31 -3.39
N PRO A 32 6.52 -7.44 -3.98
CA PRO A 32 5.54 -7.46 -5.08
C PRO A 32 4.11 -7.19 -4.63
N VAL A 33 3.38 -6.36 -5.39
CA VAL A 33 1.89 -6.31 -5.31
C VAL A 33 1.27 -7.54 -5.96
N TYR A 34 1.92 -8.07 -7.01
CA TYR A 34 1.51 -9.26 -7.73
C TYR A 34 2.67 -10.25 -7.89
N VAL A 35 2.43 -11.52 -7.58
CA VAL A 35 3.33 -12.64 -7.90
C VAL A 35 2.51 -13.92 -8.10
N SER A 36 2.84 -14.69 -9.15
CA SER A 36 2.13 -15.90 -9.54
C SER A 36 2.62 -17.15 -8.81
N SER A 37 3.88 -17.17 -8.35
CA SER A 37 4.42 -18.26 -7.53
C SER A 37 3.78 -18.33 -6.14
N GLY A 38 3.00 -17.31 -5.78
CA GLY A 38 2.42 -17.14 -4.47
C GLY A 38 3.37 -16.43 -3.50
N TYR A 39 2.76 -15.70 -2.58
CA TYR A 39 3.42 -15.04 -1.46
C TYR A 39 2.87 -15.60 -0.16
N TYR A 40 3.67 -16.40 0.54
CA TYR A 40 3.20 -17.03 1.76
C TYR A 40 3.24 -16.05 2.93
N ASN A 41 2.07 -15.77 3.51
CA ASN A 41 1.95 -14.97 4.72
C ASN A 41 1.99 -15.88 5.95
N LEU A 42 2.97 -15.66 6.81
CA LEU A 42 3.24 -16.47 8.00
C LEU A 42 2.18 -16.28 9.10
N VAL A 43 1.53 -15.11 9.18
CA VAL A 43 0.53 -14.79 10.20
C VAL A 43 -0.80 -15.48 9.90
N GLU A 44 -1.25 -15.38 8.66
CA GLU A 44 -2.51 -15.98 8.19
C GLU A 44 -2.34 -17.44 7.76
N GLN A 45 -1.09 -17.94 7.70
CA GLN A 45 -0.73 -19.26 7.20
C GLN A 45 -1.35 -19.54 5.82
N LYS A 46 -1.30 -18.52 4.96
CA LYS A 46 -2.01 -18.51 3.68
C LYS A 46 -1.15 -17.89 2.59
N THR A 47 -1.25 -18.46 1.40
CA THR A 47 -0.62 -17.91 0.20
C THR A 47 -1.53 -16.88 -0.47
N PHE A 48 -0.95 -15.74 -0.80
CA PHE A 48 -1.58 -14.64 -1.52
C PHE A 48 -0.96 -14.47 -2.90
N THR A 49 -1.63 -13.74 -3.80
CA THR A 49 -1.08 -13.41 -5.12
C THR A 49 -0.13 -12.21 -5.09
N GLY A 50 0.51 -11.92 -3.95
CA GLY A 50 1.36 -10.75 -3.71
C GLY A 50 1.56 -10.49 -2.21
N ASP A 51 2.47 -9.60 -1.85
CA ASP A 51 2.69 -9.21 -0.44
C ASP A 51 1.45 -8.47 0.09
N PRO A 52 0.74 -9.01 1.09
CA PRO A 52 -0.46 -8.38 1.64
C PRO A 52 -0.20 -6.96 2.16
N ASN A 53 1.03 -6.64 2.58
CA ASN A 53 1.42 -5.31 3.06
C ASN A 53 1.54 -4.26 1.96
N THR A 54 1.48 -4.64 0.68
CA THR A 54 1.60 -3.72 -0.46
C THR A 54 0.29 -3.59 -1.25
N THR A 55 -0.70 -4.42 -0.97
CA THR A 55 -1.96 -4.51 -1.73
C THR A 55 -2.73 -3.19 -1.80
N GLN A 56 -2.65 -2.35 -0.77
CA GLN A 56 -3.26 -1.02 -0.73
C GLN A 56 -2.68 -0.04 -1.75
N LEU A 57 -1.47 -0.27 -2.26
CA LEU A 57 -0.84 0.58 -3.27
C LEU A 57 -1.48 0.37 -4.64
N ARG A 58 -2.13 -0.77 -4.87
CA ARG A 58 -2.84 -1.08 -6.10
C ARG A 58 -3.85 0.01 -6.47
N SER A 59 -4.75 0.34 -5.54
CA SER A 59 -5.78 1.35 -5.79
C SER A 59 -5.17 2.73 -6.04
N LEU A 60 -4.05 3.06 -5.37
CA LEU A 60 -3.33 4.30 -5.58
C LEU A 60 -2.74 4.39 -7.00
N TYR A 61 -2.05 3.34 -7.43
CA TYR A 61 -1.47 3.25 -8.77
C TYR A 61 -2.53 3.31 -9.88
N GLU A 62 -3.64 2.58 -9.69
CA GLU A 62 -4.78 2.61 -10.60
C GLU A 62 -5.46 3.99 -10.63
N THR A 63 -5.62 4.67 -9.49
CA THR A 63 -6.24 6.00 -9.40
C THR A 63 -5.47 7.06 -10.19
N TYR A 64 -4.14 7.06 -10.07
CA TYR A 64 -3.28 8.10 -10.66
C TYR A 64 -2.61 7.71 -11.98
N GLY A 65 -2.98 6.55 -12.55
CA GLY A 65 -2.56 6.14 -13.88
C GLY A 65 -1.09 5.76 -13.98
N VAL A 66 -0.56 5.04 -12.98
CA VAL A 66 0.77 4.44 -13.06
C VAL A 66 0.81 3.41 -14.19
N ASP A 67 1.83 3.48 -15.04
CA ASP A 67 1.98 2.60 -16.19
C ASP A 67 2.70 1.30 -15.82
N LEU A 68 3.81 1.42 -15.07
CA LEU A 68 4.66 0.30 -14.65
C LEU A 68 4.97 0.37 -13.16
N VAL A 69 4.99 -0.80 -12.51
CA VAL A 69 5.45 -0.95 -11.14
C VAL A 69 6.54 -2.02 -11.12
N PHE A 70 7.76 -1.62 -10.78
CA PHE A 70 8.87 -2.54 -10.61
C PHE A 70 9.03 -2.95 -9.16
N ASN A 71 9.31 -4.22 -8.97
CA ASN A 71 9.68 -4.76 -7.68
C ASN A 71 10.73 -5.88 -7.80
N GLY A 72 11.20 -6.37 -6.66
CA GLY A 72 12.12 -7.49 -6.57
C GLY A 72 11.59 -8.49 -5.54
N HIS A 73 12.41 -8.74 -4.52
CA HIS A 73 12.14 -9.67 -3.41
C HIS A 73 12.08 -11.14 -3.83
N ILE A 74 11.26 -11.48 -4.81
CA ILE A 74 11.22 -12.80 -5.44
C ILE A 74 12.28 -12.84 -6.54
N HIS A 75 13.23 -13.75 -6.42
CA HIS A 75 14.40 -13.86 -7.29
C HIS A 75 14.09 -14.58 -8.60
N ASN A 76 13.08 -14.08 -9.32
CA ASN A 76 12.73 -14.50 -10.67
C ASN A 76 12.37 -13.26 -11.53
N TYR A 77 12.02 -13.51 -12.79
CA TYR A 77 11.32 -12.55 -13.62
C TYR A 77 9.83 -12.90 -13.64
N GLU A 78 8.97 -11.92 -13.42
CA GLU A 78 7.54 -12.05 -13.70
C GLU A 78 6.98 -10.72 -14.22
N ARG A 79 6.11 -10.79 -15.22
CA ARG A 79 5.33 -9.67 -15.71
C ARG A 79 3.86 -10.02 -15.77
N THR A 80 3.03 -9.12 -15.26
CA THR A 80 1.58 -9.26 -15.36
C THR A 80 1.06 -8.76 -16.70
N MET A 81 -0.14 -9.18 -17.07
CA MET A 81 -1.01 -8.41 -17.96
C MET A 81 -1.32 -7.05 -17.28
N PRO A 82 -1.69 -6.00 -18.02
CA PRO A 82 -2.13 -4.74 -17.41
C PRO A 82 -3.41 -4.96 -16.58
N ILE A 83 -3.41 -4.54 -15.32
CA ILE A 83 -4.51 -4.80 -14.37
C ILE A 83 -5.17 -3.49 -13.94
N TYR A 84 -6.51 -3.45 -14.00
CA TYR A 84 -7.34 -2.37 -13.46
C TYR A 84 -8.58 -2.98 -12.78
N GLN A 85 -8.92 -2.57 -11.55
CA GLN A 85 -10.16 -2.97 -10.85
C GLN A 85 -10.48 -4.47 -10.85
N GLY A 86 -9.45 -5.29 -10.73
CA GLY A 86 -9.53 -6.75 -10.61
C GLY A 86 -9.49 -7.51 -11.93
N GLN A 87 -9.31 -6.81 -13.06
CA GLN A 87 -9.43 -7.40 -14.39
C GLN A 87 -8.28 -6.98 -15.30
N ILE A 88 -8.10 -7.71 -16.40
CA ILE A 88 -7.16 -7.32 -17.45
C ILE A 88 -7.77 -6.14 -18.21
N ASP A 89 -7.06 -5.01 -18.23
CA ASP A 89 -7.46 -3.81 -18.98
C ASP A 89 -6.21 -3.20 -19.62
N THR A 90 -6.06 -3.37 -20.93
CA THR A 90 -4.87 -2.94 -21.67
C THR A 90 -4.73 -1.42 -21.80
N GLU A 91 -5.80 -0.66 -21.58
CA GLU A 91 -5.82 0.79 -21.71
C GLU A 91 -5.54 1.46 -20.37
N LYS A 92 -6.25 1.04 -19.32
CA LYS A 92 -6.21 1.67 -18.00
C LYS A 92 -5.30 0.96 -17.00
N GLY A 93 -4.96 -0.29 -17.28
CA GLY A 93 -4.28 -1.16 -16.33
C GLY A 93 -2.81 -0.81 -16.07
N VAL A 94 -2.41 -1.08 -14.83
CA VAL A 94 -1.04 -1.01 -14.36
C VAL A 94 -0.35 -2.33 -14.67
N THR A 95 0.86 -2.31 -15.21
CA THR A 95 1.67 -3.52 -15.38
C THR A 95 2.67 -3.66 -14.23
N TYR A 96 2.65 -4.80 -13.56
CA TYR A 96 3.59 -5.11 -12.48
C TYR A 96 4.69 -6.01 -13.01
N ILE A 97 5.93 -5.69 -12.66
CA ILE A 97 7.12 -6.42 -13.10
C ILE A 97 7.97 -6.73 -11.88
N THR A 98 8.05 -8.02 -11.55
CA THR A 98 8.99 -8.57 -10.59
C THR A 98 10.30 -8.85 -11.33
N THR A 99 11.37 -8.17 -10.93
CA THR A 99 12.70 -8.24 -11.56
C THR A 99 13.78 -8.54 -10.52
N GLY A 100 13.56 -9.55 -9.67
CA GLY A 100 14.47 -9.90 -8.57
C GLY A 100 15.65 -10.80 -8.96
N GLY A 101 15.77 -11.19 -10.23
CA GLY A 101 16.84 -12.07 -10.73
C GLY A 101 18.24 -11.45 -10.82
N GLY A 102 18.54 -10.38 -10.09
CA GLY A 102 19.78 -9.60 -10.28
C GLY A 102 21.09 -10.30 -9.89
N GLY A 103 21.05 -11.45 -9.20
CA GLY A 103 22.27 -12.21 -8.86
C GLY A 103 22.17 -13.18 -7.68
N GLY A 104 21.13 -13.08 -6.84
CA GLY A 104 20.89 -14.04 -5.75
C GLY A 104 20.38 -15.41 -6.25
N LYS A 105 20.32 -16.42 -5.37
CA LYS A 105 19.72 -17.72 -5.68
C LYS A 105 18.32 -17.51 -6.25
N LEU A 106 18.05 -18.09 -7.42
CA LEU A 106 16.79 -17.94 -8.12
C LEU A 106 15.66 -18.70 -7.43
N ASP A 107 14.48 -18.10 -7.44
CA ASP A 107 13.23 -18.75 -7.05
C ASP A 107 12.60 -19.45 -8.25
N GLU A 108 11.85 -20.53 -7.99
CA GLU A 108 11.12 -21.22 -9.05
C GLU A 108 10.04 -20.31 -9.64
N ALA A 109 9.82 -20.45 -10.96
CA ALA A 109 8.72 -19.79 -11.63
C ALA A 109 7.40 -20.50 -11.28
N ALA A 110 6.28 -19.77 -11.35
CA ALA A 110 4.97 -20.35 -11.11
C ALA A 110 4.68 -21.50 -12.11
N ILE A 111 4.29 -22.66 -11.57
CA ILE A 111 3.96 -23.84 -12.39
C ILE A 111 2.56 -23.71 -13.00
N SER A 112 1.62 -23.12 -12.26
CA SER A 112 0.24 -22.88 -12.70
C SER A 112 0.05 -21.44 -13.17
N ARG A 113 -0.72 -21.28 -14.23
CA ARG A 113 -1.02 -19.97 -14.80
C ARG A 113 -2.08 -19.25 -13.97
N THR A 114 -1.70 -18.14 -13.34
CA THR A 114 -2.67 -17.19 -12.78
C THR A 114 -3.31 -16.37 -13.91
N TRP A 115 -4.51 -15.84 -13.67
CA TRP A 115 -5.25 -15.08 -14.69
C TRP A 115 -4.50 -13.83 -15.18
N PHE A 116 -3.63 -13.25 -14.34
CA PHE A 116 -2.88 -12.04 -14.66
C PHE A 116 -1.48 -12.32 -15.22
N MET A 117 -1.01 -13.57 -15.25
CA MET A 117 0.36 -13.88 -15.68
C MET A 117 0.52 -13.67 -17.19
N ALA A 118 1.41 -12.74 -17.57
CA ALA A 118 1.82 -12.55 -18.96
C ALA A 118 3.10 -13.33 -19.28
N GLU A 119 4.11 -13.26 -18.41
CA GLU A 119 5.38 -13.99 -18.57
C GLU A 119 6.00 -14.27 -17.19
N THR A 120 6.66 -15.42 -17.04
CA THR A 120 7.45 -15.78 -15.86
C THR A 120 8.67 -16.62 -16.25
N LYS A 121 9.84 -16.29 -15.71
CA LYS A 121 11.10 -16.99 -15.97
C LYS A 121 11.97 -17.00 -14.72
N SER A 122 12.44 -18.18 -14.32
CA SER A 122 13.50 -18.30 -13.31
C SER A 122 14.86 -18.17 -14.00
N ARG A 123 15.42 -16.96 -14.03
CA ARG A 123 16.71 -16.66 -14.67
C ARG A 123 17.31 -15.36 -14.15
N HIS A 124 18.63 -15.26 -14.17
CA HIS A 124 19.33 -14.00 -13.98
C HIS A 124 19.10 -13.03 -15.15
N HIS A 125 18.73 -11.79 -14.85
CA HIS A 125 18.37 -10.81 -15.86
C HIS A 125 18.47 -9.37 -15.36
N TYR A 126 18.33 -8.44 -16.29
CA TYR A 126 18.07 -7.02 -16.03
C TYR A 126 17.02 -6.49 -17.03
N ILE A 127 16.41 -5.36 -16.69
CA ILE A 127 15.42 -4.70 -17.55
C ILE A 127 16.04 -3.48 -18.20
N LYS A 128 15.86 -3.35 -19.51
CA LYS A 128 16.19 -2.16 -20.29
C LYS A 128 14.89 -1.50 -20.74
N ILE A 129 14.72 -0.23 -20.41
CA ILE A 129 13.58 0.59 -20.84
C ILE A 129 14.10 1.70 -21.75
N LYS A 130 13.45 1.89 -22.89
CA LYS A 130 13.64 3.07 -23.74
C LYS A 130 12.31 3.78 -23.88
N ILE A 131 12.30 5.08 -23.57
CA ILE A 131 11.14 5.94 -23.77
C ILE A 131 11.51 6.95 -24.85
N TRP A 132 10.72 6.99 -25.91
CA TRP A 132 10.83 7.94 -27.00
C TRP A 132 9.45 8.52 -27.27
N ASP A 133 9.27 9.82 -27.03
CA ASP A 133 7.98 10.51 -27.13
C ASP A 133 6.84 9.72 -26.44
N ASN A 134 5.87 9.27 -27.23
CA ASN A 134 4.71 8.52 -26.78
C ASN A 134 4.89 7.01 -26.75
N THR A 135 6.11 6.51 -26.95
CA THR A 135 6.41 5.09 -27.03
C THR A 135 7.36 4.68 -25.91
N LEU A 136 6.93 3.69 -25.10
CA LEU A 136 7.75 3.01 -24.13
C LEU A 136 8.03 1.59 -24.63
N SER A 137 9.31 1.23 -24.74
CA SER A 137 9.75 -0.14 -25.02
C SER A 137 10.52 -0.71 -23.83
N LEU A 138 10.30 -1.99 -23.56
CA LEU A 138 10.89 -2.74 -22.46
C LEU A 138 11.46 -4.06 -22.99
N GLU A 139 12.68 -4.36 -22.57
CA GLU A 139 13.36 -5.64 -22.86
C GLU A 139 13.83 -6.25 -21.53
N ALA A 140 13.49 -7.51 -21.28
CA ALA A 140 14.13 -8.30 -20.22
C ALA A 140 15.27 -9.11 -20.83
N ILE A 141 16.48 -8.87 -20.35
CA ILE A 141 17.72 -9.36 -20.96
C ILE A 141 18.43 -10.28 -19.97
N ASP A 142 18.82 -11.46 -20.42
CA ASP A 142 19.54 -12.41 -19.58
C ASP A 142 21.05 -12.14 -19.49
N SER A 143 21.75 -12.97 -18.71
CA SER A 143 23.21 -12.91 -18.53
C SER A 143 24.02 -13.17 -19.80
N THR A 144 23.42 -13.71 -20.87
CA THR A 144 24.07 -13.88 -22.18
C THR A 144 23.90 -12.65 -23.07
N GLY A 145 23.11 -11.67 -22.65
CA GLY A 145 22.76 -10.48 -23.43
C GLY A 145 21.56 -10.68 -24.36
N LEU A 146 20.88 -11.83 -24.29
CA LEU A 146 19.71 -12.11 -25.11
C LEU A 146 18.43 -11.62 -24.42
N ALA A 147 17.64 -10.82 -25.14
CA ALA A 147 16.31 -10.43 -24.67
C ALA A 147 15.32 -11.59 -24.85
N PHE A 148 14.77 -12.06 -23.72
CA PHE A 148 13.83 -13.18 -23.65
C PHE A 148 12.38 -12.74 -23.47
N ASP A 149 12.15 -11.48 -23.09
CA ASP A 149 10.83 -10.86 -23.11
C ASP A 149 10.91 -9.43 -23.66
N ARG A 150 9.87 -9.01 -24.38
CA ARG A 150 9.77 -7.69 -25.00
C ARG A 150 8.35 -7.17 -24.90
N ARG A 151 8.23 -5.87 -24.64
CA ARG A 151 6.96 -5.15 -24.68
C ARG A 151 7.15 -3.76 -25.25
N GLU A 152 6.17 -3.31 -26.01
CA GLU A 152 6.01 -1.92 -26.41
C GLU A 152 4.63 -1.42 -25.98
N LYS A 153 4.54 -0.14 -25.60
CA LYS A 153 3.29 0.57 -25.35
C LYS A 153 3.39 1.96 -25.97
N VAL A 154 2.44 2.28 -26.84
CA VAL A 154 2.24 3.63 -27.37
C VAL A 154 1.08 4.27 -26.61
N LYS A 155 1.22 5.54 -26.23
CA LYS A 155 0.24 6.27 -25.41
C LYS A 155 0.03 7.68 -25.91
N ASP A 156 -1.09 7.95 -26.57
CA ASP A 156 -1.46 9.33 -26.91
C ASP A 156 -2.03 10.04 -25.68
N ARG A 157 -1.55 11.26 -25.40
CA ARG A 157 -1.91 11.98 -24.16
C ARG A 157 -3.30 12.61 -24.30
N THR A 158 -4.33 11.85 -23.94
CA THR A 158 -5.74 12.30 -23.96
C THR A 158 -6.37 12.35 -22.57
N TRP A 159 -5.66 11.98 -21.51
CA TRP A 159 -6.21 11.81 -20.16
C TRP A 159 -5.93 13.00 -19.25
N LEU A 160 -6.93 13.38 -18.46
CA LEU A 160 -6.84 14.41 -17.43
C LEU A 160 -6.21 13.85 -16.16
N THR A 161 -5.46 14.69 -15.44
CA THR A 161 -4.86 14.32 -14.16
C THR A 161 -5.96 14.15 -13.11
N THR A 162 -5.94 13.04 -12.38
CA THR A 162 -6.94 12.74 -11.34
C THR A 162 -6.86 13.76 -10.19
N PRO A 163 -8.00 14.29 -9.68
CA PRO A 163 -8.00 15.20 -8.54
C PRO A 163 -7.52 14.53 -7.24
N LEU A 164 -6.90 15.31 -6.37
CA LEU A 164 -6.39 14.87 -5.08
C LEU A 164 -7.44 15.13 -3.98
N ILE A 165 -7.77 14.12 -3.19
CA ILE A 165 -8.59 14.27 -1.98
C ILE A 165 -7.66 14.35 -0.78
N GLU A 166 -7.42 15.57 -0.29
CA GLU A 166 -6.52 15.88 0.82
C GLU A 166 -7.27 15.97 2.15
N CYS A 167 -6.72 15.31 3.19
CA CYS A 167 -7.20 15.41 4.56
C CYS A 167 -6.11 14.97 5.56
N ASP A 168 -6.26 15.39 6.82
CA ASP A 168 -5.38 14.97 7.91
C ASP A 168 -5.58 13.49 8.28
N SER A 169 -6.83 13.03 8.26
CA SER A 169 -7.24 11.68 8.66
C SER A 169 -8.50 11.25 7.91
N PHE A 170 -8.52 9.97 7.50
CA PHE A 170 -9.71 9.32 6.93
C PHE A 170 -10.73 8.90 7.99
N SER A 171 -10.39 9.02 9.27
CA SER A 171 -11.30 8.74 10.38
C SER A 171 -11.51 10.00 11.22
N PHE A 172 -12.74 10.24 11.65
CA PHE A 172 -13.10 11.41 12.46
C PHE A 172 -14.21 11.07 13.47
N MET A 173 -14.38 11.88 14.50
CA MET A 173 -15.38 11.64 15.56
C MET A 173 -16.67 12.45 15.37
N GLU A 174 -16.54 13.74 15.06
CA GLU A 174 -17.69 14.64 14.91
C GLU A 174 -17.87 15.06 13.45
N LYS A 175 -16.89 15.82 12.95
CA LYS A 175 -16.79 16.30 11.58
C LYS A 175 -15.34 16.35 11.13
N THR A 176 -15.12 16.33 9.82
CA THR A 176 -13.82 16.58 9.21
C THR A 176 -13.95 17.51 8.01
N LYS A 177 -12.89 18.26 7.74
CA LYS A 177 -12.76 19.07 6.53
C LYS A 177 -11.89 18.31 5.53
N VAL A 178 -12.37 18.24 4.30
CA VAL A 178 -11.69 17.60 3.18
C VAL A 178 -11.47 18.66 2.12
N ILE A 179 -10.26 18.73 1.57
CA ILE A 179 -9.94 19.61 0.45
C ILE A 179 -9.77 18.73 -0.77
N VAL A 180 -10.55 18.98 -1.82
CA VAL A 180 -10.41 18.30 -3.11
C VAL A 180 -9.72 19.27 -4.06
N ARG A 181 -8.52 18.91 -4.53
CA ARG A 181 -7.72 19.75 -5.46
C ARG A 181 -7.93 19.30 -6.89
N ASN A 182 -8.15 20.27 -7.77
CA ASN A 182 -8.21 20.12 -9.21
C ASN A 182 -6.85 20.48 -9.85
N PRO A 183 -6.08 19.51 -10.34
CA PRO A 183 -4.79 19.77 -11.00
C PRO A 183 -4.93 20.17 -12.48
N ASN A 184 -6.14 20.32 -13.02
CA ASN A 184 -6.38 20.58 -14.44
C ASN A 184 -7.01 21.97 -14.63
N PRO A 185 -6.25 22.93 -15.19
CA PRO A 185 -6.78 24.23 -15.58
C PRO A 185 -7.92 24.09 -16.59
N ASN A 186 -8.89 25.01 -16.56
CA ASN A 186 -10.01 25.06 -17.50
C ASN A 186 -10.87 23.77 -17.55
N SER A 187 -10.99 23.08 -16.42
CA SER A 187 -11.87 21.92 -16.26
C SER A 187 -12.85 22.12 -15.10
N THR A 188 -13.96 21.39 -15.14
CA THR A 188 -14.92 21.33 -14.05
C THR A 188 -14.55 20.20 -13.11
N LEU A 189 -14.29 20.53 -11.84
CA LEU A 189 -14.17 19.56 -10.76
C LEU A 189 -15.57 19.10 -10.34
N VAL A 190 -15.78 17.78 -10.34
CA VAL A 190 -17.01 17.13 -9.90
C VAL A 190 -16.69 16.35 -8.63
N VAL A 191 -17.38 16.67 -7.53
CA VAL A 191 -17.25 15.99 -6.24
C VAL A 191 -18.59 15.38 -5.86
N GLN A 192 -18.59 14.07 -5.61
CA GLN A 192 -19.74 13.32 -5.14
C GLN A 192 -19.50 12.87 -3.70
N ALA A 193 -20.44 13.18 -2.80
CA ALA A 193 -20.46 12.71 -1.41
C ALA A 193 -21.83 12.10 -1.10
N ASN A 194 -21.88 10.82 -0.73
CA ASN A 194 -23.13 10.09 -0.42
C ASN A 194 -24.23 10.26 -1.48
N GLY A 195 -23.86 10.22 -2.76
CA GLY A 195 -24.79 10.38 -3.89
C GLY A 195 -25.09 11.81 -4.31
N THR A 196 -24.73 12.81 -3.49
CA THR A 196 -24.94 14.23 -3.80
C THR A 196 -23.74 14.78 -4.57
N TYR A 197 -23.99 15.48 -5.67
CA TYR A 197 -22.95 16.07 -6.52
C TYR A 197 -22.79 17.56 -6.28
N GLN A 198 -21.55 18.01 -6.27
CA GLN A 198 -21.16 19.41 -6.24
C GLN A 198 -20.16 19.64 -7.38
N LEU A 199 -20.31 20.74 -8.09
CA LEU A 199 -19.46 21.08 -9.23
C LEU A 199 -18.83 22.45 -9.00
N THR A 200 -17.58 22.61 -9.41
CA THR A 200 -16.90 23.91 -9.41
C THR A 200 -15.88 23.98 -10.54
N THR A 201 -15.57 25.19 -10.99
CA THR A 201 -14.43 25.47 -11.87
C THR A 201 -13.20 25.95 -11.11
N SER A 202 -13.29 26.09 -9.78
CA SER A 202 -12.17 26.44 -8.91
C SER A 202 -11.09 25.36 -8.90
N GLU A 203 -9.86 25.76 -8.55
CA GLU A 203 -8.72 24.85 -8.36
C GLU A 203 -8.88 23.94 -7.14
N GLU A 204 -9.80 24.24 -6.24
CA GLU A 204 -10.13 23.39 -5.10
C GLU A 204 -11.58 23.53 -4.65
N MET A 205 -12.06 22.51 -3.94
CA MET A 205 -13.34 22.50 -3.25
C MET A 205 -13.14 22.00 -1.82
N GLN A 206 -13.65 22.75 -0.84
CA GLN A 206 -13.70 22.29 0.54
C GLN A 206 -15.04 21.61 0.83
N VAL A 207 -15.01 20.38 1.32
CA VAL A 207 -16.19 19.62 1.74
C VAL A 207 -16.11 19.36 3.23
N THR A 208 -17.19 19.63 3.97
CA THR A 208 -17.28 19.27 5.39
C THR A 208 -18.13 18.01 5.53
N LEU A 209 -17.57 16.98 6.16
CA LEU A 209 -18.22 15.70 6.37
C LEU A 209 -18.54 15.53 7.86
N ASN A 210 -19.73 15.05 8.19
CA ASN A 210 -20.20 14.84 9.57
C ASN A 210 -20.75 13.41 9.81
N GLU A 211 -20.65 12.54 8.82
CA GLU A 211 -21.05 11.13 8.83
C GLU A 211 -20.12 10.29 7.94
N THR A 212 -20.12 8.97 8.12
CA THR A 212 -19.36 8.07 7.26
C THR A 212 -19.75 8.33 5.80
N THR A 213 -18.76 8.64 4.97
CA THR A 213 -18.99 9.12 3.61
C THR A 213 -18.02 8.46 2.65
N ILE A 214 -18.55 7.98 1.51
CA ILE A 214 -17.71 7.68 0.34
C ILE A 214 -17.69 8.96 -0.50
N LEU A 215 -16.50 9.57 -0.61
CA LEU A 215 -16.27 10.76 -1.40
C LEU A 215 -15.52 10.37 -2.66
N THR A 216 -16.09 10.71 -3.81
CA THR A 216 -15.49 10.50 -5.14
C THR A 216 -15.31 11.83 -5.84
N ALA A 217 -14.15 12.05 -6.46
CA ALA A 217 -13.86 13.25 -7.23
C ALA A 217 -13.26 12.89 -8.58
N PHE A 218 -13.67 13.61 -9.63
CA PHE A 218 -13.07 13.56 -10.97
C PHE A 218 -13.18 14.92 -11.63
N VAL A 219 -12.43 15.14 -12.72
CA VAL A 219 -12.50 16.37 -13.50
C VAL A 219 -13.05 16.11 -14.89
N LYS A 220 -13.70 17.12 -15.48
CA LYS A 220 -14.25 17.07 -16.83
C LYS A 220 -13.82 18.30 -17.61
N ASN A 221 -13.21 18.12 -18.78
CA ASN A 221 -12.83 19.25 -19.64
C ASN A 221 -14.00 19.68 -20.57
N ASN A 222 -13.79 20.77 -21.31
CA ASN A 222 -14.78 21.32 -22.25
C ASN A 222 -15.14 20.36 -23.41
N ALA A 223 -14.27 19.40 -23.74
CA ALA A 223 -14.53 18.37 -24.74
C ALA A 223 -15.32 17.17 -24.18
N GLY A 224 -15.67 17.20 -22.89
CA GLY A 224 -16.41 16.13 -22.22
C GLY A 224 -15.56 14.94 -21.77
N VAL A 225 -14.23 15.00 -21.92
CA VAL A 225 -13.30 13.98 -21.43
C VAL A 225 -13.20 14.07 -19.92
N GLU A 226 -13.19 12.91 -19.25
CA GLU A 226 -13.13 12.80 -17.79
C GLU A 226 -11.78 12.22 -17.34
N SER A 227 -11.27 12.68 -16.19
CA SER A 227 -10.16 11.99 -15.51
C SER A 227 -10.61 10.65 -14.96
N ARG A 228 -9.66 9.84 -14.49
CA ARG A 228 -10.01 8.76 -13.55
C ARG A 228 -10.61 9.37 -12.27
N PRO A 229 -11.51 8.66 -11.58
CA PRO A 229 -11.99 9.10 -10.28
C PRO A 229 -10.97 8.81 -9.18
N SER A 230 -10.84 9.73 -8.23
CA SER A 230 -10.27 9.46 -6.91
C SER A 230 -11.40 9.21 -5.94
N THR A 231 -11.37 8.07 -5.24
CA THR A 231 -12.38 7.70 -4.25
C THR A 231 -11.74 7.43 -2.90
N ARG A 232 -12.34 7.97 -1.85
CA ARG A 232 -11.92 7.78 -0.46
C ARG A 232 -13.13 7.56 0.44
N THR A 233 -12.99 6.61 1.36
CA THR A 233 -13.97 6.39 2.42
C THR A 233 -13.50 7.12 3.66
N PHE A 234 -14.35 8.01 4.16
CA PHE A 234 -14.18 8.70 5.42
C PHE A 234 -15.08 8.05 6.46
N SER A 235 -14.50 7.54 7.54
CA SER A 235 -15.21 6.80 8.58
C SER A 235 -15.47 7.67 9.80
N LYS A 236 -16.75 7.88 10.13
CA LYS A 236 -17.11 8.43 11.43
C LYS A 236 -17.00 7.33 12.47
N LEU A 237 -16.07 7.49 13.41
CA LEU A 237 -15.84 6.52 14.46
C LEU A 237 -16.79 6.76 15.62
N THR A 238 -17.39 5.68 16.11
CA THR A 238 -18.16 5.69 17.35
C THR A 238 -17.21 5.77 18.54
N LEU A 239 -17.57 6.59 19.53
CA LEU A 239 -16.86 6.65 20.80
C LEU A 239 -16.88 5.27 21.48
N MET A 240 -15.71 4.82 21.92
CA MET A 240 -15.65 3.68 22.84
C MET A 240 -16.40 4.04 24.14
N PRO A 241 -17.06 3.06 24.79
CA PRO A 241 -17.68 3.29 26.09
C PRO A 241 -16.69 3.88 27.08
N ALA A 242 -17.16 4.80 27.92
CA ALA A 242 -16.32 5.44 28.93
C ALA A 242 -15.63 4.38 29.80
N GLN A 243 -14.30 4.39 29.78
CA GLN A 243 -13.49 3.50 30.60
C GLN A 243 -13.18 4.17 31.93
N LYS A 244 -13.16 3.40 33.03
CA LYS A 244 -12.66 3.89 34.32
C LYS A 244 -11.20 4.28 34.16
N LYS A 245 -10.80 5.41 34.76
CA LYS A 245 -9.40 5.85 34.78
C LYS A 245 -8.54 4.72 35.33
N ALA A 246 -7.73 4.10 34.47
CA ALA A 246 -6.79 3.08 34.90
C ALA A 246 -5.79 3.71 35.86
N ARG A 247 -5.49 3.04 36.99
CA ARG A 247 -4.28 3.38 37.75
C ARG A 247 -3.09 3.20 36.81
N LYS A 248 -2.12 4.12 36.87
CA LYS A 248 -0.89 3.99 36.08
C LYS A 248 -0.19 2.71 36.50
N THR A 249 -0.29 1.68 35.67
CA THR A 249 0.33 0.38 35.88
C THR A 249 1.44 0.22 34.88
N LYS A 250 2.58 -0.34 35.32
CA LYS A 250 3.61 -0.76 34.39
C LYS A 250 3.07 -1.87 33.48
N ILE A 251 3.53 -1.88 32.25
CA ILE A 251 3.29 -2.92 31.26
C ILE A 251 4.31 -4.04 31.49
N LYS A 252 3.86 -5.29 31.46
CA LYS A 252 4.72 -6.45 31.48
C LYS A 252 5.28 -6.66 30.07
N ALA A 253 6.60 -6.67 29.95
CA ALA A 253 7.31 -7.03 28.73
C ALA A 253 8.03 -8.36 28.94
N GLU A 254 7.92 -9.24 27.96
CA GLU A 254 8.54 -10.56 27.94
C GLU A 254 9.37 -10.69 26.67
N TYR A 255 10.61 -11.14 26.82
CA TYR A 255 11.57 -11.34 25.74
C TYR A 255 11.92 -12.82 25.60
N TYR A 256 11.95 -13.28 24.35
CA TYR A 256 12.18 -14.66 23.95
C TYR A 256 13.22 -14.69 22.84
N GLU A 257 14.04 -15.74 22.81
CA GLU A 257 14.96 -16.04 21.71
C GLU A 257 14.60 -17.41 21.18
N GLY A 258 14.62 -17.53 19.86
CA GLY A 258 14.20 -18.74 19.17
C GLY A 258 14.04 -18.47 17.69
N PHE A 259 14.24 -19.52 16.91
CA PHE A 259 13.97 -19.48 15.49
C PHE A 259 12.45 -19.55 15.27
N TYR A 260 11.81 -18.39 15.14
CA TYR A 260 10.39 -18.27 14.87
C TYR A 260 10.19 -17.99 13.38
N THR A 261 9.46 -18.87 12.72
CA THR A 261 9.01 -18.66 11.34
C THR A 261 7.51 -18.35 11.27
N VAL A 262 6.83 -18.32 12.42
CA VAL A 262 5.44 -17.86 12.58
C VAL A 262 5.31 -17.19 13.94
N LEU A 263 4.28 -16.36 14.12
CA LEU A 263 3.97 -15.77 15.42
C LEU A 263 3.75 -16.90 16.45
N PRO A 264 4.61 -17.03 17.48
CA PRO A 264 4.53 -18.17 18.37
C PRO A 264 3.35 -18.06 19.34
N ASP A 265 2.89 -19.21 19.82
CA ASP A 265 1.99 -19.29 20.96
C ASP A 265 2.77 -18.98 22.24
N PHE A 266 2.82 -17.70 22.62
CA PHE A 266 3.57 -17.24 23.78
C PHE A 266 3.11 -17.84 25.11
N ASP A 267 1.90 -18.39 25.19
CA ASP A 267 1.42 -19.06 26.41
C ASP A 267 2.07 -20.45 26.59
N LYS A 268 2.64 -21.01 25.53
CA LYS A 268 3.43 -22.26 25.55
C LYS A 268 4.94 -22.02 25.67
N LEU A 269 5.39 -20.77 25.70
CA LEU A 269 6.80 -20.41 25.76
C LEU A 269 7.20 -19.88 27.13
N LYS A 270 8.44 -20.17 27.52
CA LYS A 270 9.06 -19.58 28.71
C LYS A 270 9.90 -18.36 28.30
N PRO A 271 9.62 -17.16 28.83
CA PRO A 271 10.43 -15.98 28.53
C PRO A 271 11.83 -16.12 29.12
N LEU A 272 12.83 -15.63 28.39
CA LEU A 272 14.21 -15.49 28.89
C LEU A 272 14.32 -14.33 29.87
N LYS A 273 13.60 -13.24 29.61
CA LYS A 273 13.54 -12.07 30.48
C LYS A 273 12.12 -11.56 30.56
N THR A 274 11.71 -11.25 31.79
CA THR A 274 10.44 -10.59 32.07
C THR A 274 10.74 -9.34 32.88
N PHE A 275 10.20 -8.20 32.47
CA PHE A 275 10.39 -6.93 33.15
C PHE A 275 9.19 -6.02 32.99
N MET A 276 9.17 -4.95 33.79
CA MET A 276 8.08 -3.98 33.80
C MET A 276 8.55 -2.67 33.17
N THR A 277 7.78 -2.14 32.24
CA THR A 277 8.08 -0.92 31.47
C THR A 277 6.89 0.05 31.51
N ASP A 278 7.16 1.34 31.29
CA ASP A 278 6.13 2.38 31.18
C ASP A 278 5.76 2.69 29.71
N THR A 279 6.37 1.97 28.75
CA THR A 279 6.16 2.16 27.30
C THR A 279 5.88 0.84 26.57
N LEU A 280 5.15 0.93 25.45
CA LEU A 280 4.86 -0.17 24.52
C LEU A 280 5.85 -0.20 23.33
N SER A 281 7.02 0.43 23.46
CA SER A 281 8.04 0.44 22.40
C SER A 281 8.92 -0.80 22.42
N LEU A 282 9.42 -1.23 21.25
CA LEU A 282 10.47 -2.23 21.15
C LEU A 282 11.83 -1.72 21.64
N ASP A 283 12.03 -0.40 21.79
CA ASP A 283 13.31 0.18 22.26
C ASP A 283 13.72 -0.28 23.67
N VAL A 284 12.76 -0.74 24.47
CA VAL A 284 13.03 -1.29 25.81
C VAL A 284 13.46 -2.76 25.78
N ILE A 285 13.28 -3.42 24.63
CA ILE A 285 13.83 -4.73 24.37
C ILE A 285 15.28 -4.52 23.95
N GLN A 286 16.21 -5.20 24.62
CA GLN A 286 17.62 -5.21 24.28
C GLN A 286 17.98 -6.64 23.83
N PRO A 287 17.79 -6.96 22.54
CA PRO A 287 18.09 -8.29 22.03
C PRO A 287 19.57 -8.61 22.21
N ARG A 288 19.88 -9.85 22.61
CA ARG A 288 21.27 -10.35 22.65
C ARG A 288 21.73 -10.87 21.28
N VAL A 289 20.77 -11.13 20.41
CA VAL A 289 20.94 -11.61 19.04
C VAL A 289 20.28 -10.62 18.09
N GLU A 290 20.88 -10.42 16.92
CA GLU A 290 20.35 -9.51 15.90
C GLU A 290 18.99 -9.97 15.36
N ASN A 291 18.86 -11.28 15.12
CA ASN A 291 17.67 -11.95 14.59
C ASN A 291 17.21 -13.08 15.51
N HIS A 292 16.03 -13.67 15.23
CA HIS A 292 15.50 -14.84 15.94
C HIS A 292 15.15 -14.57 17.41
N TRP A 293 14.37 -13.52 17.62
CA TRP A 293 13.80 -13.20 18.92
C TRP A 293 12.35 -12.74 18.77
N ALA A 294 11.60 -12.80 19.87
CA ALA A 294 10.24 -12.33 19.92
C ALA A 294 10.00 -11.55 21.22
N ALA A 295 9.01 -10.66 21.21
CA ALA A 295 8.57 -9.94 22.39
C ALA A 295 7.06 -9.99 22.55
N ARG A 296 6.61 -10.06 23.81
CA ARG A 296 5.19 -9.93 24.18
C ARG A 296 5.03 -8.82 25.20
N PHE A 297 4.10 -7.91 24.93
CA PHE A 297 3.69 -6.85 25.85
C PHE A 297 2.27 -7.12 26.35
N GLN A 298 2.07 -7.07 27.67
CA GLN A 298 0.78 -7.27 28.31
C GLN A 298 0.58 -6.23 29.41
N GLY A 299 -0.53 -5.49 29.36
CA GLY A 299 -0.83 -4.53 30.40
C GLY A 299 -2.00 -3.62 30.06
N LYS A 300 -2.22 -2.66 30.95
CA LYS A 300 -3.15 -1.56 30.74
C LYS A 300 -2.34 -0.29 30.50
N PHE A 301 -2.83 0.55 29.62
CA PHE A 301 -2.28 1.87 29.38
C PHE A 301 -3.36 2.93 29.60
N THR A 302 -2.93 4.16 29.85
CA THR A 302 -3.86 5.29 29.97
C THR A 302 -3.89 6.03 28.65
N VAL A 303 -5.09 6.21 28.12
CA VAL A 303 -5.33 7.12 27.01
C VAL A 303 -5.48 8.53 27.59
N PRO A 304 -4.61 9.50 27.22
CA PRO A 304 -4.57 10.80 27.87
C PRO A 304 -5.82 11.64 27.63
N GLU A 305 -6.47 11.46 26.49
CA GLU A 305 -7.63 12.23 26.04
C GLU A 305 -8.45 11.44 25.03
N THR A 306 -9.73 11.79 24.90
CA THR A 306 -10.63 11.19 23.92
C THR A 306 -10.25 11.66 22.51
N LYS A 307 -9.51 10.82 21.79
CA LYS A 307 -9.04 11.05 20.41
C LYS A 307 -9.01 9.74 19.62
N ILE A 308 -8.70 9.86 18.33
CA ILE A 308 -8.45 8.72 17.46
C ILE A 308 -6.99 8.33 17.62
N TYR A 309 -6.76 7.07 17.96
CA TYR A 309 -5.42 6.49 18.09
C TYR A 309 -5.25 5.41 17.03
N ARG A 310 -4.06 5.38 16.45
CA ARG A 310 -3.65 4.34 15.51
C ARG A 310 -2.51 3.55 16.14
N PHE A 311 -2.69 2.24 16.22
CA PHE A 311 -1.64 1.33 16.67
C PHE A 311 -1.00 0.69 15.43
N LEU A 312 0.31 0.58 15.47
CA LEU A 312 1.13 0.00 14.42
C LEU A 312 1.97 -1.10 15.05
N LEU A 313 2.11 -2.21 14.33
CA LEU A 313 3.03 -3.27 14.67
C LEU A 313 4.01 -3.42 13.52
N GLU A 314 5.28 -3.64 13.85
CA GLU A 314 6.33 -3.94 12.89
C GLU A 314 7.02 -5.23 13.35
N SER A 315 7.09 -6.21 12.47
CA SER A 315 7.73 -7.51 12.71
C SER A 315 7.99 -8.19 11.37
N TYR A 316 9.06 -9.00 11.30
CA TYR A 316 9.39 -9.81 10.14
C TYR A 316 8.54 -11.09 10.11
N ASP A 317 8.50 -11.85 11.21
CA ASP A 317 7.90 -13.20 11.28
C ASP A 317 6.48 -13.21 11.88
N GLY A 318 5.87 -12.04 12.00
CA GLY A 318 4.48 -11.85 12.39
C GLY A 318 4.28 -11.02 13.64
N SER A 319 3.12 -10.39 13.74
CA SER A 319 2.72 -9.59 14.91
C SER A 319 1.22 -9.66 15.12
N ARG A 320 0.77 -9.47 16.36
CA ARG A 320 -0.64 -9.41 16.73
C ARG A 320 -0.83 -8.40 17.85
N LEU A 321 -1.82 -7.53 17.68
CA LEU A 321 -2.26 -6.59 18.69
C LEU A 321 -3.67 -6.99 19.09
N LEU A 322 -3.93 -6.98 20.40
CA LEU A 322 -5.26 -7.12 20.95
C LEU A 322 -5.53 -5.94 21.87
N VAL A 323 -6.64 -5.23 21.66
CA VAL A 323 -7.10 -4.13 22.52
C VAL A 323 -8.43 -4.54 23.13
N ASP A 324 -8.50 -4.58 24.45
CA ASP A 324 -9.66 -5.08 25.20
C ASP A 324 -10.11 -6.50 24.76
N GLY A 325 -9.14 -7.35 24.40
CA GLY A 325 -9.37 -8.73 23.97
C GLY A 325 -9.89 -8.88 22.54
N LYS A 326 -9.89 -7.81 21.75
CA LYS A 326 -10.32 -7.78 20.34
C LYS A 326 -9.17 -7.50 19.40
#